data_AF-A0AA95LYY0-F1
#
_entry.id   AF-A0AA95LYY0-F1
#
_cell.length_a   1.000
_cell.length_b   1.000
_cell.length_c   1.000
_cell.angle_alpha   90.00
_cell.angle_beta   90.00
_cell.angle_gamma   90.00
#
_symmetry.space_group_name_H-M   'P 1'
#
loop_
_entity.id
_entity.type
_entity.pdbx_description
1 polymer ?
#
loop_
_entity_poly.entity_id
_entity_poly.type
_entity_poly.pdbx_seq_one_letter_code
_entity_poly.pdbx_strand_id
1 'polypeptide(L)'
;MRNIKWLPILCSTLVIGLLTGCETESAQKGSAEGTKTEVPEQNEIAAKFHATIETKTENNSTIIKYNVKNLSDKSQILTFPNGIEADYIVYDLQGMKVKQYSDEVMATQAIKILELGSNQEIAKEFRISDLPTGRYKIEVFLTAKEEEAKVVTDLIVKNSFSKGNGVLVGQMDPHTIEIDIEGKKVAFQLTEGAIKQLPLLKEGKQVSFLYTENESGQKLIQKFIIETS
;
A
#
# COMPACT_ATOMS: atom_id res chain seq x y z
N MET A 1 5.01 7.25 -39.08
CA MET A 1 6.18 7.82 -39.78
C MET A 1 6.09 9.35 -39.75
N ARG A 2 6.90 10.02 -38.94
CA ARG A 2 7.25 11.44 -39.13
C ARG A 2 8.56 11.70 -38.39
N ASN A 3 9.62 11.81 -39.18
CA ASN A 3 10.99 12.01 -38.77
C ASN A 3 11.19 13.46 -38.32
N ILE A 4 11.74 13.67 -37.13
CA ILE A 4 12.31 14.97 -36.73
C ILE A 4 13.82 14.79 -36.62
N LYS A 5 14.52 15.60 -37.43
CA LYS A 5 15.95 15.51 -37.71
C LYS A 5 16.76 16.06 -36.53
N TRP A 6 17.80 15.30 -36.17
CA TRP A 6 18.94 15.75 -35.37
C TRP A 6 19.74 16.84 -36.09
N LEU A 7 20.17 17.85 -35.33
CA LEU A 7 21.24 18.78 -35.70
C LEU A 7 22.26 18.80 -34.53
N PRO A 8 23.50 18.34 -34.70
CA PRO A 8 24.60 18.67 -33.80
C PRO A 8 25.33 19.93 -34.34
N ILE A 9 26.37 20.38 -33.60
CA ILE A 9 27.35 21.47 -33.91
C ILE A 9 27.10 22.71 -33.01
N LEU A 10 28.03 23.34 -32.28
CA LEU A 10 29.51 23.45 -32.35
C LEU A 10 30.08 23.80 -30.94
N CYS A 11 31.34 23.44 -30.71
CA CYS A 11 32.21 23.93 -29.63
C CYS A 11 32.34 25.47 -29.60
N SER A 12 32.53 26.05 -28.42
CA SER A 12 33.56 27.08 -28.21
C SER A 12 33.86 27.27 -26.72
N THR A 13 35.08 26.92 -26.33
CA THR A 13 35.75 27.40 -25.13
C THR A 13 36.07 28.89 -25.28
N LEU A 14 35.92 29.68 -24.21
CA LEU A 14 36.69 30.92 -24.03
C LEU A 14 36.97 31.11 -22.53
N VAL A 15 38.15 31.65 -22.28
CA VAL A 15 38.98 31.53 -21.08
C VAL A 15 39.26 32.95 -20.54
N ILE A 16 39.30 33.04 -19.21
CA ILE A 16 39.96 34.05 -18.33
C ILE A 16 39.44 35.49 -18.30
N GLY A 17 39.11 35.92 -17.07
CA GLY A 17 39.25 37.28 -16.58
C GLY A 17 39.58 37.27 -15.09
N LEU A 18 40.88 37.32 -14.75
CA LEU A 18 41.41 37.59 -13.41
C LEU A 18 41.46 39.10 -13.18
N LEU A 19 40.89 39.57 -12.07
CA LEU A 19 41.30 40.79 -11.35
C LEU A 19 41.02 40.54 -9.85
N THR A 20 42.00 40.08 -9.07
CA THR A 20 42.89 40.88 -8.18
C THR A 20 42.20 42.01 -7.41
N GLY A 21 42.03 41.76 -6.10
CA GLY A 21 41.78 42.77 -5.07
C GLY A 21 42.58 42.41 -3.81
N CYS A 22 43.66 43.17 -3.58
CA CYS A 22 44.40 43.39 -2.33
C CYS A 22 43.45 43.52 -1.11
N GLU A 23 43.82 43.35 0.16
CA GLU A 23 45.05 43.06 0.90
C GLU A 23 44.64 43.41 2.35
N THR A 24 44.95 42.58 3.35
CA THR A 24 45.60 43.01 4.61
C THR A 24 45.94 41.74 5.40
N GLU A 25 47.21 41.61 5.70
CA GLU A 25 47.85 40.48 6.36
C GLU A 25 47.92 40.72 7.89
N SER A 26 47.64 39.69 8.69
CA SER A 26 48.20 39.55 10.03
C SER A 26 48.47 38.08 10.30
N ALA A 27 49.75 37.74 10.40
CA ALA A 27 50.25 36.38 10.58
C ALA A 27 50.11 35.87 12.02
N GLN A 28 49.80 34.58 12.19
CA GLN A 28 50.57 33.70 13.11
C GLN A 28 50.36 32.18 12.84
N LYS A 29 51.47 31.54 12.41
CA LYS A 29 51.96 30.15 12.61
C LYS A 29 50.99 28.99 12.93
N GLY A 30 50.82 28.11 11.94
CA GLY A 30 51.32 26.72 11.92
C GLY A 30 50.58 25.61 12.70
N SER A 31 50.05 24.61 11.99
CA SER A 31 50.38 23.16 12.13
C SER A 31 49.30 22.25 11.54
N ALA A 32 49.75 21.17 10.91
CA ALA A 32 49.07 19.90 10.62
C ALA A 32 47.88 19.87 9.63
N GLU A 33 48.23 19.39 8.45
CA GLU A 33 47.45 18.59 7.50
C GLU A 33 46.40 17.70 8.19
N GLY A 34 45.13 17.93 7.87
CA GLY A 34 43.99 17.16 8.32
C GLY A 34 42.88 17.28 7.29
N THR A 35 42.74 16.24 6.48
CA THR A 35 41.66 16.02 5.53
C THR A 35 40.31 16.39 6.14
N LYS A 36 39.71 17.50 5.70
CA LYS A 36 38.28 17.77 5.90
C LYS A 36 37.53 16.81 5.00
N THR A 37 37.17 15.66 5.56
CA THR A 37 35.98 14.95 5.10
C THR A 37 34.80 15.88 5.37
N GLU A 38 34.31 16.52 4.32
CA GLU A 38 32.96 17.09 4.33
C GLU A 38 32.00 15.94 4.63
N VAL A 39 31.58 15.86 5.89
CA VAL A 39 30.39 15.11 6.26
C VAL A 39 29.24 15.83 5.55
N PRO A 40 28.48 15.16 4.66
CA PRO A 40 27.30 15.78 4.09
C PRO A 40 26.37 16.09 5.26
N GLU A 41 26.00 17.35 5.38
CA GLU A 41 24.97 17.83 6.29
C GLU A 41 23.61 17.27 5.81
N GLN A 42 23.38 15.99 6.11
CA GLN A 42 22.08 15.36 5.98
C GLN A 42 21.23 15.92 7.11
N ASN A 43 20.50 16.99 6.80
CA ASN A 43 19.35 17.47 7.56
C ASN A 43 18.28 16.35 7.61
N GLU A 44 18.55 15.29 8.37
CA GLU A 44 17.52 14.39 8.86
C GLU A 44 16.83 15.10 10.02
N ILE A 45 15.77 15.83 9.70
CA ILE A 45 14.77 16.19 10.70
C ILE A 45 14.26 14.84 11.25
N ALA A 46 14.70 14.47 12.45
CA ALA A 46 14.24 13.24 13.10
C ALA A 46 12.70 13.22 13.09
N ALA A 47 12.12 12.19 12.48
CA ALA A 47 10.68 12.05 12.39
C ALA A 47 10.08 12.08 13.81
N LYS A 48 9.07 12.93 14.03
CA LYS A 48 8.42 13.07 15.34
C LYS A 48 7.69 11.81 15.77
N PHE A 49 7.33 10.96 14.81
CA PHE A 49 6.63 9.71 15.04
C PHE A 49 7.37 8.56 14.38
N HIS A 50 7.27 7.39 15.00
CA HIS A 50 7.74 6.13 14.43
C HIS A 50 6.56 5.17 14.32
N ALA A 51 6.37 4.65 13.12
CA ALA A 51 5.28 3.77 12.78
C ALA A 51 5.81 2.36 12.49
N THR A 52 5.14 1.35 13.04
CA THR A 52 5.46 -0.06 12.80
C THR A 52 4.19 -0.85 12.53
N ILE A 53 4.35 -1.94 11.78
CA ILE A 53 3.28 -2.93 11.61
C ILE A 53 3.78 -4.34 11.87
N GLU A 54 2.94 -5.13 12.50
CA GLU A 54 3.08 -6.58 12.62
C GLU A 54 1.93 -7.25 11.88
N THR A 55 2.23 -8.33 11.16
CA THR A 55 1.23 -9.08 10.40
C THR A 55 1.15 -10.51 10.87
N LYS A 56 -0.07 -11.00 11.12
CA LYS A 56 -0.33 -12.41 11.48
C LYS A 56 -1.43 -12.97 10.59
N THR A 57 -1.30 -14.20 10.13
CA THR A 57 -2.39 -14.90 9.43
C THR A 57 -3.20 -15.72 10.42
N GLU A 58 -4.52 -15.59 10.39
CA GLU A 58 -5.46 -16.32 11.25
C GLU A 58 -6.82 -16.52 10.57
N ASN A 59 -7.26 -17.78 10.47
CA ASN A 59 -8.55 -18.17 9.88
C ASN A 59 -8.81 -17.51 8.51
N ASN A 60 -7.89 -17.68 7.56
CA ASN A 60 -7.95 -17.10 6.21
C ASN A 60 -7.99 -15.56 6.11
N SER A 61 -7.81 -14.85 7.22
CA SER A 61 -7.62 -13.41 7.23
C SER A 61 -6.20 -13.06 7.65
N THR A 62 -5.75 -11.88 7.26
CA THR A 62 -4.52 -11.28 7.77
C THR A 62 -4.87 -10.21 8.78
N ILE A 63 -4.35 -10.35 10.00
CA ILE A 63 -4.40 -9.36 11.06
C ILE A 63 -3.20 -8.44 10.91
N ILE A 64 -3.45 -7.14 10.87
CA ILE A 64 -2.44 -6.08 10.84
C ILE A 64 -2.53 -5.33 12.16
N LYS A 65 -1.46 -5.37 12.95
CA LYS A 65 -1.31 -4.54 14.14
C LYS A 65 -0.42 -3.36 13.80
N TYR A 66 -0.98 -2.17 13.82
CA TYR A 66 -0.32 -0.91 13.54
C TYR A 66 -0.05 -0.17 14.84
N ASN A 67 1.19 0.25 15.05
CA ASN A 67 1.60 1.04 16.20
C ASN A 67 2.28 2.32 15.74
N VAL A 68 1.95 3.43 16.38
CA VAL A 68 2.58 4.73 16.17
C VAL A 68 3.06 5.27 17.50
N LYS A 69 4.36 5.51 17.61
CA LYS A 69 5.00 6.07 18.80
C LYS A 69 5.38 7.52 18.58
N ASN A 70 5.03 8.40 19.53
CA ASN A 70 5.58 9.75 19.58
C ASN A 70 7.04 9.70 20.07
N LEU A 71 7.99 9.99 19.19
CA LEU A 71 9.42 10.05 19.50
C LEU A 71 9.87 11.41 20.04
N SER A 72 9.02 12.43 19.97
CA SER A 72 9.37 13.75 20.50
C SER A 72 9.37 13.80 22.02
N ASP A 73 10.08 14.78 22.57
CA ASP A 73 10.15 15.10 24.00
C ASP A 73 8.87 15.78 24.53
N LYS A 74 7.91 16.08 23.66
CA LYS A 74 6.70 16.86 23.96
C LYS A 74 5.44 16.12 23.53
N SER A 75 4.31 16.48 24.13
CA SER A 75 3.00 16.09 23.61
C SER A 75 2.81 16.59 22.17
N GLN A 76 2.25 15.75 21.32
CA GLN A 76 1.79 16.12 19.98
C GLN A 76 0.27 16.06 19.92
N ILE A 77 -0.35 17.01 19.23
CA ILE A 77 -1.79 17.02 18.98
C ILE A 77 -2.05 16.37 17.62
N LEU A 78 -2.99 15.42 17.60
CA LEU A 78 -3.45 14.75 16.39
C LEU A 78 -4.95 14.99 16.23
N THR A 79 -5.33 15.55 15.08
CA THR A 79 -6.71 15.86 14.73
C THR A 79 -7.21 14.90 13.67
N PHE A 80 -8.11 14.00 14.04
CA PHE A 80 -8.77 13.07 13.14
C PHE A 80 -10.07 13.70 12.62
N PRO A 81 -10.27 13.82 11.29
CA PRO A 81 -11.40 14.53 10.71
C PRO A 81 -12.73 13.79 10.86
N ASN A 82 -12.70 12.48 11.08
CA ASN A 82 -13.87 11.61 11.20
C ASN A 82 -13.54 10.39 12.07
N GLY A 83 -14.49 9.46 12.21
CA GLY A 83 -14.33 8.25 13.04
C GLY A 83 -13.25 7.25 12.58
N ILE A 84 -12.69 7.39 11.37
CA ILE A 84 -11.57 6.58 10.90
C ILE A 84 -10.29 7.28 11.34
N GLU A 85 -9.61 6.74 12.36
CA GLU A 85 -8.36 7.30 12.91
C GLU A 85 -7.10 6.78 12.18
N ALA A 86 -7.21 5.66 11.48
CA ALA A 86 -6.16 5.09 10.66
C ALA A 86 -6.77 4.33 9.47
N ASP A 87 -6.05 4.28 8.37
CA ASP A 87 -6.47 3.60 7.14
C ASP A 87 -5.34 2.69 6.64
N TYR A 88 -5.69 1.74 5.78
CA TYR A 88 -4.73 0.95 5.05
C TYR A 88 -5.07 0.94 3.56
N ILE A 89 -4.05 0.85 2.72
CA ILE A 89 -4.21 0.59 1.28
C ILE A 89 -3.34 -0.60 0.91
N VAL A 90 -3.92 -1.58 0.23
CA VAL A 90 -3.21 -2.73 -0.33
C VAL A 90 -3.06 -2.54 -1.83
N TYR A 91 -1.85 -2.72 -2.30
CA TYR A 91 -1.48 -2.69 -3.72
C TYR A 91 -0.99 -4.06 -4.18
N ASP A 92 -1.30 -4.43 -5.42
CA ASP A 92 -0.67 -5.58 -6.06
C ASP A 92 0.77 -5.27 -6.50
N LEU A 93 1.43 -6.25 -7.13
CA LEU A 93 2.81 -6.11 -7.62
C LEU A 93 2.93 -5.13 -8.80
N GLN A 94 1.82 -4.77 -9.45
CA GLN A 94 1.78 -3.77 -10.51
C GLN A 94 1.59 -2.35 -9.94
N GLY A 95 1.38 -2.22 -8.63
CA GLY A 95 1.10 -0.96 -7.95
C GLY A 95 -0.36 -0.53 -8.03
N MET A 96 -1.26 -1.41 -8.47
CA MET A 96 -2.69 -1.10 -8.53
C MET A 96 -3.33 -1.27 -7.16
N LYS A 97 -4.16 -0.30 -6.74
CA LYS A 97 -4.96 -0.41 -5.50
C LYS A 97 -5.94 -1.58 -5.64
N VAL A 98 -5.84 -2.57 -4.76
CA VAL A 98 -6.75 -3.71 -4.70
C VAL A 98 -7.69 -3.67 -3.51
N LYS A 99 -7.34 -2.92 -2.45
CA LYS A 99 -8.16 -2.80 -1.24
C LYS A 99 -7.82 -1.56 -0.42
N GLN A 100 -8.82 -0.96 0.23
CA GLN A 100 -8.63 0.12 1.20
C GLN A 100 -9.69 0.03 2.31
N TYR A 101 -9.32 0.31 3.56
CA TYR A 101 -10.25 0.17 4.70
C TYR A 101 -11.38 1.19 4.65
N SER A 102 -11.07 2.45 4.35
CA SER A 102 -12.08 3.50 4.26
C SER A 102 -13.13 3.30 3.15
N ASP A 103 -12.86 2.46 2.15
CA ASP A 103 -13.84 2.05 1.14
C ASP A 103 -14.86 1.02 1.69
N GLU A 104 -14.53 0.33 2.79
CA GLU A 104 -15.32 -0.79 3.34
C GLU A 104 -16.16 -0.41 4.58
N VAL A 105 -15.90 0.76 5.19
CA VAL A 105 -16.56 1.17 6.44
C VAL A 105 -17.19 2.54 6.33
N MET A 106 -18.29 2.72 7.04
CA MET A 106 -18.93 4.02 7.18
C MET A 106 -18.34 4.75 8.40
N ALA A 107 -17.78 5.93 8.17
CA ALA A 107 -17.23 6.78 9.22
C ALA A 107 -18.29 7.74 9.80
N THR A 108 -18.25 7.95 11.11
CA THR A 108 -18.98 9.07 11.73
C THR A 108 -18.33 10.40 11.35
N GLN A 109 -19.12 11.45 11.15
CA GLN A 109 -18.62 12.79 10.84
C GLN A 109 -18.30 13.58 12.12
N ALA A 110 -17.54 12.96 13.03
CA ALA A 110 -17.14 13.55 14.31
C ALA A 110 -15.63 13.75 14.34
N ILE A 111 -15.20 15.00 14.52
CA ILE A 111 -13.79 15.34 14.70
C ILE A 111 -13.34 14.84 16.08
N LYS A 112 -12.19 14.15 16.10
CA LYS A 112 -11.52 13.73 17.33
C LYS A 112 -10.17 14.42 17.43
N ILE A 113 -9.89 15.01 18.58
CA ILE A 113 -8.58 15.57 18.92
C ILE A 113 -7.96 14.67 19.98
N LEU A 114 -6.73 14.20 19.73
CA LEU A 114 -5.96 13.36 20.63
C LEU A 114 -4.64 14.05 20.95
N GLU A 115 -4.37 14.25 22.23
CA GLU A 115 -3.03 14.60 22.70
C GLU A 115 -2.25 13.31 22.98
N LEU A 116 -1.16 13.09 22.25
CA LEU A 116 -0.26 11.95 22.45
C LEU A 116 1.02 12.43 23.13
N GLY A 117 1.20 12.05 24.40
CA GLY A 117 2.37 12.41 25.19
C GLY A 117 3.68 11.84 24.63
N SER A 118 4.80 12.34 25.15
CA SER A 118 6.13 11.82 24.79
C SER A 118 6.23 10.33 25.06
N ASN A 119 6.78 9.57 24.10
CA ASN A 119 6.93 8.11 24.14
C ASN A 119 5.63 7.30 24.27
N GLN A 120 4.47 7.94 24.21
CA GLN A 120 3.19 7.23 24.16
C GLN A 120 2.91 6.68 22.75
N GLU A 121 2.05 5.67 22.70
CA GLU A 121 1.75 4.90 21.50
C GLU A 121 0.25 4.88 21.20
N ILE A 122 -0.08 4.92 19.91
CA ILE A 122 -1.41 4.62 19.38
C ILE A 122 -1.32 3.25 18.74
N ALA A 123 -2.22 2.34 19.11
CA ALA A 123 -2.34 1.03 18.48
C ALA A 123 -3.67 0.90 17.75
N LYS A 124 -3.63 0.35 16.54
CA LYS A 124 -4.81 -0.01 15.72
C LYS A 124 -4.66 -1.42 15.19
N GLU A 125 -5.77 -2.13 15.08
CA GLU A 125 -5.81 -3.47 14.51
C GLU A 125 -6.78 -3.50 13.34
N PHE A 126 -6.34 -4.07 12.22
CA PHE A 126 -7.16 -4.30 11.04
C PHE A 126 -7.24 -5.79 10.74
N ARG A 127 -8.41 -6.24 10.30
CA ARG A 127 -8.61 -7.59 9.76
C ARG A 127 -8.86 -7.49 8.27
N ILE A 128 -7.91 -8.00 7.48
CA ILE A 128 -8.04 -8.08 6.03
C ILE A 128 -8.52 -9.49 5.67
N SER A 129 -9.78 -9.58 5.26
CA SER A 129 -10.36 -10.78 4.66
C SER A 129 -10.36 -10.70 3.13
N ASP A 130 -10.49 -11.86 2.50
CA ASP A 130 -10.77 -12.02 1.06
C ASP A 130 -9.73 -11.39 0.12
N LEU A 131 -8.47 -11.39 0.55
CA LEU A 131 -7.32 -11.08 -0.27
C LEU A 131 -6.74 -12.40 -0.79
N PRO A 132 -6.55 -12.62 -2.09
CA PRO A 132 -6.03 -13.89 -2.61
C PRO A 132 -4.62 -14.18 -2.10
N THR A 133 -4.25 -15.46 -2.02
CA THR A 133 -2.84 -15.83 -1.78
C THR A 133 -1.94 -15.15 -2.80
N GLY A 134 -0.89 -14.49 -2.32
CA GLY A 134 -0.03 -13.67 -3.15
C GLY A 134 0.89 -12.75 -2.37
N ARG A 135 1.67 -11.97 -3.12
CA ARG A 135 2.53 -10.90 -2.60
C ARG A 135 1.90 -9.56 -2.96
N TYR A 136 1.89 -8.67 -1.98
CA TYR A 136 1.31 -7.34 -2.07
C TYR A 136 2.25 -6.33 -1.41
N LYS A 137 1.96 -5.05 -1.60
CA LYS A 137 2.43 -3.98 -0.71
C LYS A 137 1.26 -3.48 0.11
N ILE A 138 1.50 -3.21 1.39
CA ILE A 138 0.52 -2.56 2.25
C ILE A 138 1.11 -1.25 2.75
N GLU A 139 0.30 -0.20 2.68
CA GLU A 139 0.52 1.10 3.27
C GLU A 139 -0.48 1.26 4.43
N VAL A 140 0.01 1.63 5.60
CA VAL A 140 -0.83 1.91 6.79
C VAL A 140 -0.44 3.26 7.37
N PHE A 141 -1.43 4.08 7.70
CA PHE A 141 -1.22 5.46 8.14
C PHE A 141 -2.36 5.94 9.04
N LEU A 142 -2.06 6.92 9.90
CA LEU A 142 -3.03 7.74 10.59
C LEU A 142 -3.71 8.69 9.60
N THR A 143 -5.00 8.95 9.83
CA THR A 143 -5.76 9.95 9.06
C THR A 143 -5.69 11.35 9.72
N ALA A 144 -4.77 11.54 10.66
CA ALA A 144 -4.59 12.80 11.36
C ALA A 144 -4.11 13.89 10.40
N LYS A 145 -4.55 15.13 10.61
CA LYS A 145 -4.19 16.26 9.74
C LYS A 145 -2.73 16.66 9.83
N GLU A 146 -2.13 16.47 10.99
CA GLU A 146 -0.79 16.97 11.31
C GLU A 146 0.32 16.03 10.85
N GLU A 147 0.08 14.72 10.91
CA GLU A 147 1.06 13.67 10.57
C GLU A 147 0.35 12.36 10.22
N GLU A 148 0.76 11.75 9.11
CA GLU A 148 0.22 10.47 8.65
C GLU A 148 0.90 9.29 9.34
N ALA A 149 2.14 9.45 9.84
CA ALA A 149 2.92 8.39 10.49
C ALA A 149 2.90 7.10 9.64
N LYS A 150 3.18 7.24 8.36
CA LYS A 150 3.01 6.20 7.35
C LYS A 150 4.07 5.12 7.45
N VAL A 151 3.66 3.88 7.25
CA VAL A 151 4.57 2.73 7.06
C VAL A 151 4.13 1.91 5.85
N VAL A 152 5.12 1.51 5.05
CA VAL A 152 4.92 0.68 3.86
C VAL A 152 5.76 -0.58 4.02
N THR A 153 5.15 -1.76 3.82
CA THR A 153 5.89 -3.02 3.82
C THR A 153 5.31 -4.02 2.83
N ASP A 154 6.06 -5.08 2.57
CA ASP A 154 5.56 -6.20 1.79
C ASP A 154 4.61 -7.06 2.63
N LEU A 155 3.46 -7.38 2.05
CA LEU A 155 2.43 -8.22 2.65
C LEU A 155 2.38 -9.55 1.90
N ILE A 156 2.74 -10.64 2.59
CA ILE A 156 2.61 -11.99 2.05
C ILE A 156 1.35 -12.62 2.61
N VAL A 157 0.35 -12.78 1.75
CA VAL A 157 -0.91 -13.44 2.12
C VAL A 157 -0.76 -14.93 1.80
N LYS A 158 -0.91 -15.76 2.83
CA LYS A 158 -0.96 -17.22 2.72
C LYS A 158 -2.29 -17.68 3.27
N ASN A 159 -3.28 -17.89 2.42
CA ASN A 159 -4.59 -18.43 2.82
C ASN A 159 -5.02 -19.54 1.85
N SER A 160 -6.19 -20.15 2.07
CA SER A 160 -6.71 -21.17 1.17
C SER A 160 -7.41 -20.60 -0.08
N PHE A 161 -7.41 -19.28 -0.26
CA PHE A 161 -8.09 -18.64 -1.39
C PHE A 161 -7.20 -18.59 -2.62
N SER A 162 -7.72 -19.18 -3.70
CA SER A 162 -7.20 -19.08 -5.06
C SER A 162 -8.01 -18.09 -5.88
N LYS A 163 -7.37 -17.41 -6.83
CA LYS A 163 -8.05 -16.57 -7.83
C LYS A 163 -8.27 -17.40 -9.09
N GLY A 164 -9.51 -17.44 -9.58
CA GLY A 164 -9.91 -18.07 -10.83
C GLY A 164 -10.44 -17.05 -11.83
N ASN A 165 -10.26 -17.33 -13.12
CA ASN A 165 -10.88 -16.59 -14.22
C ASN A 165 -11.40 -17.61 -15.25
N GLY A 166 -12.56 -17.35 -15.84
CA GLY A 166 -13.16 -18.24 -16.84
C GLY A 166 -14.45 -17.68 -17.42
N VAL A 167 -15.10 -18.43 -18.31
CA VAL A 167 -16.41 -18.05 -18.88
C VAL A 167 -17.52 -18.71 -18.09
N LEU A 168 -18.47 -17.93 -17.58
CA LEU A 168 -19.65 -18.46 -16.88
C LEU A 168 -20.51 -19.23 -17.88
N VAL A 169 -20.64 -20.55 -17.70
CA VAL A 169 -21.43 -21.41 -18.60
C VAL A 169 -22.89 -21.47 -18.17
N GLY A 170 -23.17 -21.42 -16.87
CA GLY A 170 -24.54 -21.43 -16.36
C GLY A 170 -24.65 -21.97 -14.94
N GLN A 171 -25.87 -21.94 -14.40
CA GLN A 171 -26.20 -22.57 -13.12
C GLN A 171 -26.68 -24.01 -13.35
N MET A 172 -26.12 -24.96 -12.59
CA MET A 172 -26.57 -26.35 -12.56
C MET A 172 -27.73 -26.53 -11.56
N ASP A 173 -27.60 -25.87 -10.41
CA ASP A 173 -28.57 -25.81 -9.33
C ASP A 173 -28.39 -24.48 -8.56
N PRO A 174 -29.24 -24.15 -7.56
CA PRO A 174 -29.18 -22.85 -6.86
C PRO A 174 -27.84 -22.52 -6.19
N HIS A 175 -27.01 -23.53 -5.90
CA HIS A 175 -25.73 -23.38 -5.21
C HIS A 175 -24.53 -23.83 -6.05
N THR A 176 -24.73 -24.23 -7.31
CA THR A 176 -23.67 -24.75 -8.17
C THR A 176 -23.71 -24.11 -9.55
N ILE A 177 -22.55 -23.61 -10.00
CA ILE A 177 -22.35 -23.11 -11.36
C ILE A 177 -21.28 -23.89 -12.10
N GLU A 178 -21.34 -23.85 -13.42
CA GLU A 178 -20.28 -24.33 -14.30
C GLU A 178 -19.51 -23.13 -14.88
N ILE A 179 -18.18 -23.19 -14.81
CA ILE A 179 -17.27 -22.23 -15.43
C ILE A 179 -16.35 -22.98 -16.38
N ASP A 180 -16.23 -22.46 -17.61
CA ASP A 180 -15.23 -22.92 -18.57
C ASP A 180 -13.90 -22.20 -18.29
N ILE A 181 -12.91 -22.98 -17.88
CA ILE A 181 -11.53 -22.53 -17.64
C ILE A 181 -10.65 -23.20 -18.70
N GLU A 182 -10.19 -22.42 -19.67
CA GLU A 182 -9.30 -22.87 -20.75
C GLU A 182 -9.83 -24.09 -21.54
N GLY A 183 -11.14 -24.12 -21.81
CA GLY A 183 -11.82 -25.20 -22.54
C GLY A 183 -12.27 -26.37 -21.67
N LYS A 184 -12.00 -26.32 -20.36
CA LYS A 184 -12.45 -27.31 -19.39
C LYS A 184 -13.57 -26.75 -18.53
N LYS A 185 -14.73 -27.39 -18.63
CA LYS A 185 -15.88 -27.14 -17.75
C LYS A 185 -15.60 -27.65 -16.35
N VAL A 186 -15.71 -26.77 -15.36
CA VAL A 186 -15.48 -27.06 -13.95
C VAL A 186 -16.69 -26.57 -13.14
N ALA A 187 -17.24 -27.46 -12.31
CA ALA A 187 -18.32 -27.12 -11.39
C ALA A 187 -17.76 -26.47 -10.11
N PHE A 188 -18.41 -25.41 -9.66
CA PHE A 188 -18.11 -24.72 -8.42
C PHE A 188 -19.37 -24.59 -7.58
N GLN A 189 -19.26 -24.93 -6.30
CA GLN A 189 -20.26 -24.53 -5.31
C GLN A 189 -20.12 -23.05 -5.00
N LEU A 190 -21.18 -22.46 -4.47
CA LEU A 190 -21.24 -21.04 -4.13
C LEU A 190 -21.54 -20.85 -2.65
N THR A 191 -20.89 -19.86 -2.04
CA THR A 191 -21.33 -19.34 -0.74
C THR A 191 -22.55 -18.43 -0.91
N GLU A 192 -23.25 -18.16 0.20
CA GLU A 192 -24.33 -17.16 0.26
C GLU A 192 -23.89 -15.78 -0.28
N GLY A 193 -22.65 -15.39 -0.02
CA GLY A 193 -22.07 -14.15 -0.54
C GLY A 193 -21.97 -14.15 -2.07
N ALA A 194 -21.45 -15.24 -2.64
CA ALA A 194 -21.32 -15.40 -4.08
C ALA A 194 -22.68 -15.50 -4.79
N ILE A 195 -23.67 -16.17 -4.18
CA ILE A 195 -25.03 -16.29 -4.72
C ILE A 195 -25.67 -14.92 -4.92
N LYS A 196 -25.49 -14.00 -3.96
CA LYS A 196 -26.01 -12.62 -4.06
C LYS A 196 -25.42 -11.82 -5.23
N GLN A 197 -24.26 -12.22 -5.74
CA GLN A 197 -23.61 -11.57 -6.88
C GLN A 197 -24.04 -12.15 -8.23
N LEU A 198 -24.63 -13.35 -8.27
CA LEU A 198 -25.05 -14.00 -9.52
C LEU A 198 -25.94 -13.12 -10.42
N PRO A 199 -26.91 -12.34 -9.90
CA PRO A 199 -27.75 -11.48 -10.75
C PRO A 199 -26.96 -10.40 -11.52
N LEU A 200 -25.74 -10.09 -11.07
CA LEU A 200 -24.86 -9.11 -11.71
C LEU A 200 -24.03 -9.73 -12.84
N LEU A 201 -24.01 -11.06 -12.94
CA LEU A 201 -23.22 -11.80 -13.91
C LEU A 201 -24.09 -12.19 -15.11
N LYS A 202 -23.44 -12.43 -16.25
CA LYS A 202 -24.10 -12.87 -17.49
C LYS A 202 -23.45 -14.15 -17.99
N GLU A 203 -24.27 -15.12 -18.34
CA GLU A 203 -23.83 -16.34 -18.99
C GLU A 203 -23.09 -16.02 -20.30
N GLY A 204 -22.09 -16.84 -20.63
CA GLY A 204 -21.20 -16.64 -21.77
C GLY A 204 -20.22 -15.47 -21.60
N LYS A 205 -20.17 -14.81 -20.44
CA LYS A 205 -19.20 -13.74 -20.15
C LYS A 205 -18.07 -14.21 -19.25
N GLN A 206 -16.93 -13.54 -19.40
CA GLN A 206 -15.78 -13.76 -18.56
C GLN A 206 -16.06 -13.24 -17.14
N VAL A 207 -15.70 -14.05 -16.16
CA VAL A 207 -15.83 -13.76 -14.74
C VAL A 207 -14.51 -14.04 -14.04
N SER A 208 -14.22 -13.22 -13.05
CA SER A 208 -13.08 -13.36 -12.14
C SER A 208 -13.63 -13.61 -10.75
N PHE A 209 -13.05 -14.55 -9.99
CA PHE A 209 -13.61 -14.97 -8.70
C PHE A 209 -12.55 -15.51 -7.75
N LEU A 210 -12.89 -15.53 -6.46
CA LEU A 210 -12.09 -16.17 -5.42
C LEU A 210 -12.76 -17.46 -4.97
N TYR A 211 -11.99 -18.53 -4.86
CA TYR A 211 -12.49 -19.82 -4.43
C TYR A 211 -11.52 -20.54 -3.49
N THR A 212 -12.05 -21.47 -2.71
CA THR A 212 -11.29 -22.44 -1.94
C THR A 212 -11.49 -23.84 -2.52
N GLU A 213 -10.52 -24.72 -2.30
CA GLU A 213 -10.64 -26.15 -2.60
C GLU A 213 -10.37 -26.93 -1.32
N ASN A 214 -11.28 -27.85 -0.98
CA ASN A 214 -11.10 -28.71 0.18
C ASN A 214 -10.31 -29.98 -0.20
N GLU A 215 -10.03 -30.84 0.79
CA GLU A 215 -9.23 -32.06 0.60
C GLU A 215 -9.87 -33.08 -0.37
N SER A 216 -11.19 -33.01 -0.59
CA SER A 216 -11.89 -33.86 -1.56
C SER A 216 -11.92 -33.27 -2.97
N GLY A 217 -11.28 -32.12 -3.20
CA GLY A 217 -11.24 -31.43 -4.49
C GLY A 217 -12.50 -30.64 -4.84
N GLN A 218 -13.42 -30.48 -3.88
CA GLN A 218 -14.60 -29.64 -4.08
C GLN A 218 -14.18 -28.17 -4.04
N LYS A 219 -14.55 -27.44 -5.11
CA LYS A 219 -14.25 -26.02 -5.25
C LYS A 219 -15.47 -25.19 -4.84
N LEU A 220 -15.25 -24.22 -3.97
CA LEU A 220 -16.26 -23.33 -3.40
C LEU A 220 -15.89 -21.88 -3.68
N ILE A 221 -16.68 -21.20 -4.51
CA ILE A 221 -16.55 -19.77 -4.80
C ILE A 221 -17.07 -18.97 -3.61
N GLN A 222 -16.21 -18.08 -3.13
CA GLN A 222 -16.45 -17.21 -1.98
C GLN A 222 -17.04 -15.88 -2.42
N LYS A 223 -16.51 -15.31 -3.51
CA LYS A 223 -17.02 -14.09 -4.15
C LYS A 223 -16.54 -13.97 -5.60
N PHE A 224 -17.30 -13.24 -6.40
CA PHE A 224 -16.89 -12.71 -7.70
C PHE A 224 -16.20 -11.36 -7.53
N ILE A 225 -15.19 -11.12 -8.35
CA ILE A 225 -14.46 -9.85 -8.46
C ILE A 225 -15.15 -9.06 -9.57
N ILE A 226 -16.02 -8.13 -9.17
CA ILE A 226 -16.76 -7.27 -10.08
C ILE A 226 -16.04 -5.92 -10.11
N GLU A 227 -15.61 -5.49 -11.30
CA GLU A 227 -15.08 -4.14 -11.47
C GLU A 227 -16.25 -3.16 -11.32
N THR A 228 -16.29 -2.41 -10.22
CA THR A 228 -17.15 -1.24 -10.09
C THR A 228 -16.57 -0.12 -10.93
N SER A 229 -17.19 0.11 -12.09
CA SER A 229 -17.03 1.31 -12.92
C SER A 229 -17.70 2.52 -12.30
#